data_AF-A0A485JDL1-F1
#
_entry.id   AF-A0A485JDL1-F1
#
_cell.length_a   1.000
_cell.length_b   1.000
_cell.length_c   1.000
_cell.angle_alpha   90.00
_cell.angle_beta   90.00
_cell.angle_gamma   90.00
#
_symmetry.space_group_name_H-M   'P 1'
#
loop_
_entity.id
_entity.type
_entity.pdbx_description
1 polymer ?
#
loop_
_entity_poly.entity_id
_entity_poly.type
_entity_poly.pdbx_seq_one_letter_code
_entity_poly.pdbx_strand_id
1 'polypeptide(L)'
;MQDAVLNLCRVKLRDQQRLDKLGYLEEYPQYPNGTFGDAVPRGGNAGGGGQPGWILKCKGWETDPNAYIYFTIQEQKLGKHL
;
A
#
# COMPACT_ATOMS: atom_id res chain seq x y z
N MET A 1 15.26 -12.78 -16.70
CA MET A 1 13.95 -12.81 -16.01
C MET A 1 14.04 -12.17 -14.62
N GLN A 2 14.93 -12.66 -13.74
CA GLN A 2 15.09 -12.15 -12.37
C GLN A 2 15.28 -10.63 -12.28
N ASP A 3 16.28 -10.07 -12.97
CA ASP A 3 16.60 -8.63 -12.84
C ASP A 3 15.47 -7.71 -13.30
N ALA A 4 14.72 -8.15 -14.32
CA ALA A 4 13.55 -7.42 -14.80
C ALA A 4 12.46 -7.35 -13.72
N VAL A 5 12.19 -8.46 -13.03
CA VAL A 5 11.24 -8.49 -11.90
C VAL A 5 11.76 -7.62 -10.75
N LEU A 6 13.04 -7.74 -10.39
CA LEU A 6 13.63 -6.96 -9.31
C LEU A 6 13.56 -5.46 -9.59
N ASN A 7 13.74 -5.05 -10.84
CA ASN A 7 13.61 -3.65 -11.23
C ASN A 7 12.18 -3.12 -11.06
N LEU A 8 11.15 -3.91 -11.39
CA LEU A 8 9.75 -3.54 -11.10
C LEU A 8 9.46 -3.51 -9.59
N CYS A 9 10.15 -4.33 -8.80
CA CYS A 9 10.08 -4.34 -7.34
C CYS A 9 10.99 -3.31 -6.64
N ARG A 10 11.57 -2.33 -7.36
CA ARG A 10 12.47 -1.31 -6.80
C ARG A 10 11.92 -0.64 -5.53
N VAL A 11 10.62 -0.31 -5.50
CA VAL A 11 9.99 0.31 -4.32
C VAL A 11 9.93 -0.62 -3.11
N LYS A 12 9.95 -1.93 -3.31
CA LYS A 12 10.03 -2.91 -2.21
C LYS A 12 11.44 -3.04 -1.67
N LEU A 13 12.46 -2.84 -2.50
CA LEU A 13 13.84 -2.72 -2.00
C LEU A 13 14.05 -1.43 -1.20
N ARG A 14 13.43 -0.31 -1.61
CA ARG A 14 13.34 0.92 -0.80
C ARG A 14 12.70 0.65 0.56
N ASP A 15 11.57 -0.06 0.56
CA ASP A 15 10.83 -0.36 1.79
C ASP A 15 11.63 -1.29 2.70
N GLN A 16 12.40 -2.24 2.15
CA GLN A 16 13.27 -3.11 2.94
C GLN A 16 14.34 -2.29 3.68
N GLN A 17 15.02 -1.37 3.01
CA GLN A 17 16.02 -0.51 3.65
C GLN A 17 15.41 0.38 4.75
N ARG A 18 14.18 0.87 4.54
CA ARG A 18 13.45 1.64 5.56
C ARG A 18 13.08 0.78 6.77
N LEU A 19 12.61 -0.44 6.51
CA LEU A 19 12.27 -1.41 7.55
C LEU A 19 13.51 -1.80 8.36
N ASP A 20 14.64 -2.09 7.71
CA ASP A 20 15.91 -2.41 8.37
C ASP A 20 16.39 -1.26 9.28
N LYS A 21 16.11 -0.01 8.89
CA LYS A 21 16.54 1.19 9.62
C LYS A 21 15.60 1.59 10.77
N LEU A 22 14.28 1.49 10.57
CA LEU A 22 13.28 2.03 11.50
C LEU A 22 12.54 0.95 12.30
N GLY A 23 12.50 -0.28 11.80
CA GLY A 23 11.73 -1.39 12.36
C GLY A 23 10.23 -1.37 12.01
N TYR A 24 9.76 -0.39 11.24
CA TYR A 24 8.36 -0.27 10.80
C TYR A 24 8.22 0.54 9.50
N LEU A 25 7.03 0.48 8.88
CA LEU A 25 6.66 1.25 7.69
C LEU A 25 5.30 1.93 7.93
N GLU A 26 5.29 3.25 8.08
CA GLU A 26 4.10 4.03 8.49
C GLU A 26 2.90 3.88 7.55
N GLU A 27 3.16 3.76 6.26
CA GLU A 27 2.11 3.66 5.24
C GLU A 27 1.57 2.23 5.04
N TYR A 28 2.10 1.25 5.78
CA TYR A 28 1.68 -0.15 5.67
C TYR A 28 0.52 -0.48 6.62
N PRO A 29 -0.38 -1.43 6.26
CA PRO A 29 -1.53 -1.79 7.09
C PRO A 29 -1.19 -2.29 8.50
N GLN A 30 0.02 -2.80 8.69
CA GLN A 30 0.53 -3.25 9.98
C GLN A 30 0.76 -2.08 10.94
N TYR A 31 0.90 -0.84 10.49
CA TYR A 31 1.08 0.31 11.36
C TYR A 31 -0.27 0.99 11.69
N PRO A 32 -0.54 1.42 12.95
CA PRO A 32 0.28 1.24 14.15
C PRO A 32 -0.06 -0.01 14.99
N ASN A 33 -1.06 -0.80 14.59
CA ASN A 33 -1.70 -1.79 15.47
C ASN A 33 -1.24 -3.25 15.26
N GLY A 34 -0.44 -3.49 14.24
CA GLY A 34 0.13 -4.79 13.89
C GLY A 34 1.61 -4.89 14.20
N THR A 35 2.27 -5.91 13.64
CA THR A 35 3.69 -6.18 13.85
C THR A 35 4.45 -6.25 12.53
N PHE A 36 5.71 -5.87 12.59
CA PHE A 36 6.67 -6.04 11.51
C PHE A 36 7.69 -7.12 11.89
N GLY A 37 8.13 -7.89 10.89
CA GLY A 37 9.29 -8.78 11.01
C GLY A 37 10.47 -8.24 10.22
N ASP A 38 11.41 -9.10 9.86
CA ASP A 38 12.67 -8.70 9.21
C ASP A 38 12.54 -8.43 7.70
N ALA A 39 11.38 -8.70 7.09
CA ALA A 39 11.17 -8.53 5.66
C ALA A 39 9.90 -7.72 5.37
N VAL A 40 9.91 -6.97 4.25
CA VAL A 40 8.74 -6.18 3.82
C VAL A 40 7.50 -7.07 3.72
N PRO A 41 6.44 -6.79 4.52
CA PRO A 41 5.28 -7.67 4.55
C PRO A 41 4.36 -7.43 3.36
N ARG A 42 3.40 -8.34 3.15
CA ARG A 42 2.30 -8.11 2.21
C ARG A 42 1.36 -7.03 2.76
N GLY A 43 0.98 -6.07 1.90
CA GLY A 43 0.15 -4.92 2.26
C GLY A 43 -1.30 -4.97 1.73
N GLY A 44 -1.73 -6.11 1.19
CA GLY A 44 -3.04 -6.20 0.53
C GLY A 44 -3.16 -5.20 -0.62
N ASN A 45 -4.18 -4.36 -0.58
CA ASN A 45 -4.48 -3.36 -1.62
C ASN A 45 -3.98 -1.94 -1.28
N ALA A 46 -3.01 -1.82 -0.36
CA ALA A 46 -2.43 -0.52 -0.02
C ALA A 46 -1.73 0.14 -1.22
N GLY A 47 -1.67 1.48 -1.24
CA GLY A 47 -1.13 2.26 -2.36
C GLY A 47 0.36 2.11 -2.66
N GLY A 48 1.16 1.58 -1.74
CA GLY A 48 2.58 1.25 -1.97
C GLY A 48 3.52 2.46 -2.15
N GLY A 49 3.01 3.68 -2.01
CA GLY A 49 3.75 4.94 -2.07
C GLY A 49 3.19 5.95 -1.07
N GLY A 50 3.45 7.24 -1.28
CA GLY A 50 3.08 8.29 -0.33
C GLY A 50 1.59 8.67 -0.29
N GLN A 51 0.72 7.98 -1.03
CA GLN A 51 -0.72 8.26 -1.06
C GLN A 51 -1.48 6.99 -0.69
N PRO A 52 -2.19 6.97 0.46
CA PRO A 52 -2.98 5.82 0.87
C PRO A 52 -4.08 5.48 -0.15
N GLY A 53 -4.39 4.20 -0.30
CA GLY A 53 -5.47 3.75 -1.16
C GLY A 53 -5.87 2.31 -0.87
N TRP A 54 -7.04 1.92 -1.37
CA TRP A 54 -7.59 0.58 -1.20
C TRP A 54 -8.60 0.21 -2.29
N ILE A 55 -8.89 -1.08 -2.44
CA ILE A 55 -9.99 -1.58 -3.28
C ILE A 55 -11.29 -1.57 -2.47
N LEU A 56 -12.31 -0.86 -2.97
CA LEU A 56 -13.61 -0.72 -2.31
C LEU A 56 -14.70 -1.40 -3.11
N LYS A 57 -15.62 -2.06 -2.40
CA LYS A 57 -16.81 -2.70 -2.96
C LYS A 57 -17.75 -1.66 -3.55
N CYS A 58 -18.30 -1.95 -4.72
CA CYS A 58 -19.44 -1.25 -5.29
C CYS A 58 -20.71 -2.10 -5.17
N LYS A 59 -21.86 -1.52 -5.52
CA LYS A 59 -23.12 -2.26 -5.59
C LYS A 59 -22.98 -3.43 -6.57
N GLY A 60 -23.34 -4.64 -6.14
CA GLY A 60 -23.28 -5.86 -6.95
C GLY A 60 -22.03 -6.72 -6.76
N TRP A 61 -21.11 -6.34 -5.86
CA TRP A 61 -19.87 -7.09 -5.59
C TRP A 61 -20.07 -8.55 -5.17
N GLU A 62 -21.25 -8.90 -4.65
CA GLU A 62 -21.61 -10.26 -4.26
C GLU A 62 -21.70 -11.21 -5.46
N THR A 63 -22.02 -10.69 -6.65
CA THR A 63 -22.26 -11.47 -7.87
C THR A 63 -21.37 -11.06 -9.05
N ASP A 64 -20.81 -9.84 -9.02
CA ASP A 64 -19.87 -9.34 -10.00
C ASP A 64 -18.48 -9.16 -9.35
N PRO A 65 -17.47 -9.97 -9.74
CA PRO A 65 -16.12 -9.88 -9.17
C PRO A 65 -15.40 -8.57 -9.53
N ASN A 66 -15.93 -7.78 -10.47
CA ASN A 66 -15.35 -6.51 -10.92
C ASN A 66 -16.14 -5.28 -10.46
N ALA A 67 -17.21 -5.44 -9.67
CA ALA A 67 -17.95 -4.33 -9.07
C ALA A 67 -17.16 -3.70 -7.90
N TYR A 68 -16.02 -3.10 -8.25
CA TYR A 68 -15.05 -2.51 -7.35
C TYR A 68 -14.40 -1.28 -7.97
N ILE A 69 -13.90 -0.40 -7.12
CA ILE A 69 -13.03 0.70 -7.51
C ILE A 69 -11.74 0.64 -6.70
N TYR A 70 -10.66 1.16 -7.27
CA TYR A 70 -9.49 1.55 -6.50
C TYR A 70 -9.62 3.02 -6.11
N PHE A 71 -9.61 3.32 -4.82
CA PHE A 71 -9.77 4.67 -4.30
C PHE A 71 -8.50 5.15 -3.61
N THR A 72 -8.05 6.35 -3.96
CA THR A 72 -6.86 6.99 -3.38
C THR A 72 -7.26 8.18 -2.52
N ILE A 73 -6.75 8.22 -1.29
CA ILE A 73 -6.85 9.38 -0.41
C ILE A 73 -5.66 10.28 -0.70
N GLN A 74 -5.90 11.38 -1.39
CA GLN A 74 -4.85 12.29 -1.81
C GLN A 74 -4.60 13.39 -0.77
N GLU A 75 -3.37 13.53 -0.28
CA GLU A 75 -2.98 14.53 0.73
C GLU A 75 -3.35 15.96 0.32
N GLN A 76 -3.04 16.36 -0.91
CA GLN A 76 -3.30 17.73 -1.40
C GLN A 76 -4.80 18.06 -1.56
N LYS A 77 -5.68 17.06 -1.50
CA LYS A 77 -7.13 17.23 -1.61
C LYS A 77 -7.83 17.29 -0.26
N LEU A 78 -7.13 17.00 0.84
CA LEU A 78 -7.70 17.00 2.20
C LEU A 78 -7.65 18.38 2.89
N GLY A 79 -7.08 19.42 2.25
CA GLY A 79 -6.90 20.73 2.89
C GLY A 79 -6.78 21.92 1.93
N LYS A 80 -7.83 22.23 1.16
CA LYS A 80 -7.97 23.52 0.45
C LYS A 80 -9.31 24.25 0.68
N HIS A 81 -10.20 23.71 1.51
CA HIS A 81 -11.53 24.28 1.81
C HIS A 81 -11.87 24.31 3.31
N LEU A 82 -10.86 24.35 4.18
CA LEU A 82 -11.00 24.73 5.59
C LEU A 82 -10.15 25.98 5.85
#